data_AF-A0A2H1E8R1-F1
#
_entry.id   AF-A0A2H1E8R1-F1
#
_cell.length_a   1.000
_cell.length_b   1.000
_cell.length_c   1.000
_cell.angle_alpha   90.00
_cell.angle_beta   90.00
_cell.angle_gamma   90.00
#
_symmetry.space_group_name_H-M   'P 1'
#
loop_
_entity.id
_entity.type
_entity.pdbx_description
1 polymer ?
#
loop_
_entity_poly.entity_id
_entity_poly.type
_entity_poly.pdbx_seq_one_letter_code
_entity_poly.pdbx_strand_id
1 'polypeptide(L)'
;MPDFLNIDLSRKIEISFLKKHIAFSLFWIVGILLFIFRIDLLIIGNFPESLKWLQISLPISYLAFLFIYLYSIKWYYILAYIFYPILMIFWFIPKTVLSVGKIYLLGNYVNYIYSKLSKPKIFAFNIAFFLFSLVFLLTIKEEWTRWLSIICLSYFYLNYIYKFLKKSFKKPSLFGKEIEDTVKVIIDNRSIETSILMKSIIRQDGDKKLDISSRKKAEIKRTVMSNYAIELLTDRLNGHRGRQAYLVSWIFSAIIFLLYSIIFFTFLNFQLYKIDTSNFIYTGNLPKFDFFYYTLKTITFGDIELIKPQSVLARINEISSFFTMGVFILVIVTSIFLSMNQDRVNENIKLTTKLIKNENTTLIEFLKNEYGMEIKSALLEIKNIDTSLKKMKNIIDNIL
;
A
#
# COMPACT_ATOMS: atom_id res chain seq x y z
N MET A 1 21.36 -18.42 1.29
CA MET A 1 19.97 -18.35 1.81
C MET A 1 19.11 -17.71 0.73
N PRO A 2 17.77 -17.89 0.71
CA PRO A 2 16.94 -17.20 -0.27
C PRO A 2 16.87 -15.71 0.08
N ASP A 3 17.83 -14.94 -0.42
CA ASP A 3 17.95 -13.49 -0.20
C ASP A 3 16.78 -12.70 -0.79
N PHE A 4 15.84 -13.36 -1.48
CA PHE A 4 14.71 -12.66 -2.08
C PHE A 4 13.74 -12.07 -1.06
N LEU A 5 13.51 -12.78 0.05
CA LEU A 5 12.65 -12.25 1.12
C LEU A 5 13.43 -11.43 2.14
N ASN A 6 14.74 -11.20 1.93
CA ASN A 6 15.72 -10.59 2.86
C ASN A 6 15.02 -10.02 4.11
N ILE A 7 14.88 -10.86 5.13
CA ILE A 7 14.10 -10.53 6.33
C ILE A 7 14.84 -9.49 7.18
N ASP A 8 16.12 -9.26 6.89
CA ASP A 8 16.91 -8.25 7.56
C ASP A 8 16.42 -6.85 7.17
N LEU A 9 15.74 -6.21 8.13
CA LEU A 9 15.26 -4.83 8.06
C LEU A 9 16.41 -3.81 8.13
N SER A 10 17.60 -4.23 8.58
CA SER A 10 18.74 -3.34 8.80
C SER A 10 19.68 -3.22 7.60
N ARG A 11 19.71 -4.23 6.72
CA ARG A 11 20.58 -4.22 5.53
C ARG A 11 19.99 -3.38 4.40
N LYS A 12 20.85 -2.57 3.77
CA LYS A 12 20.52 -1.86 2.53
C LYS A 12 20.10 -2.87 1.46
N ILE A 13 19.10 -2.50 0.66
CA ILE A 13 18.64 -3.32 -0.46
C ILE A 13 19.79 -3.44 -1.47
N GLU A 14 20.20 -4.67 -1.77
CA GLU A 14 21.23 -4.91 -2.78
C GLU A 14 20.76 -4.46 -4.17
N ILE A 15 21.67 -3.92 -4.98
CA ILE A 15 21.36 -3.43 -6.34
C ILE A 15 20.82 -4.57 -7.22
N SER A 16 21.36 -5.78 -7.06
CA SER A 16 20.90 -7.00 -7.74
C SER A 16 19.41 -7.28 -7.48
N PHE A 17 18.94 -6.98 -6.28
CA PHE A 17 17.57 -7.16 -5.84
C PHE A 17 16.66 -6.06 -6.39
N LEU A 18 17.11 -4.80 -6.35
CA LEU A 18 16.40 -3.67 -6.94
C LEU A 18 16.14 -3.88 -8.43
N LYS A 19 17.12 -4.39 -9.18
CA LYS A 19 16.95 -4.72 -10.61
C LYS A 19 15.81 -5.72 -10.85
N LYS A 20 15.71 -6.77 -10.01
CA LYS A 20 14.62 -7.77 -10.10
C LYS A 20 13.27 -7.16 -9.78
N HIS A 21 13.20 -6.27 -8.79
CA HIS A 21 11.99 -5.52 -8.48
C HIS A 21 11.49 -4.68 -9.65
N ILE A 22 12.40 -3.92 -10.26
CA ILE A 22 12.06 -3.09 -11.41
C ILE A 22 11.57 -3.97 -12.56
N ALA A 23 12.28 -5.06 -12.86
CA ALA A 23 11.87 -6.01 -13.89
C ALA A 23 10.49 -6.63 -13.60
N PHE A 24 10.26 -7.14 -12.39
CA PHE A 24 8.98 -7.73 -12.01
C PHE A 24 7.84 -6.72 -12.09
N SER A 25 8.05 -5.50 -11.60
CA SER A 25 7.07 -4.40 -11.72
C SER A 25 6.78 -4.08 -13.19
N LEU A 26 7.81 -3.96 -14.03
CA LEU A 26 7.65 -3.67 -15.46
C LEU A 26 6.87 -4.76 -16.18
N PHE A 27 7.25 -6.03 -15.99
CA PHE A 27 6.51 -7.15 -16.59
C PHE A 27 5.06 -7.17 -16.13
N TRP A 28 4.77 -7.03 -14.84
CA TRP A 28 3.38 -6.99 -14.36
C TRP A 28 2.59 -5.81 -14.93
N ILE A 29 3.16 -4.61 -14.95
CA ILE A 29 2.50 -3.43 -15.51
C ILE A 29 2.21 -3.65 -17.00
N VAL A 30 3.21 -4.05 -17.79
CA VAL A 30 3.03 -4.30 -19.23
C VAL A 30 2.04 -5.44 -19.48
N GLY A 31 2.10 -6.53 -18.70
CA GLY A 31 1.16 -7.64 -18.80
C GLY A 31 -0.28 -7.22 -18.51
N ILE A 32 -0.50 -6.42 -17.46
CA ILE A 32 -1.83 -5.88 -17.16
C ILE A 32 -2.32 -4.97 -18.29
N LEU A 33 -1.45 -4.10 -18.81
CA LEU A 33 -1.80 -3.19 -19.91
C LEU A 33 -2.13 -3.93 -21.21
N LEU A 34 -1.39 -4.99 -21.54
CA LEU A 34 -1.58 -5.79 -22.75
C LEU A 34 -2.77 -6.75 -22.64
N PHE A 35 -2.88 -7.53 -21.57
CA PHE A 35 -3.89 -8.58 -21.47
C PHE A 35 -5.23 -8.12 -20.90
N ILE A 36 -5.22 -7.21 -19.93
CA ILE A 36 -6.45 -6.73 -19.27
C ILE A 36 -6.99 -5.50 -19.98
N PHE A 37 -6.16 -4.46 -20.13
CA PHE A 37 -6.60 -3.20 -20.71
C PHE A 37 -6.56 -3.16 -22.24
N ARG A 38 -5.97 -4.18 -22.87
CA ARG A 38 -5.84 -4.29 -24.33
C ARG A 38 -5.32 -3.00 -24.97
N ILE A 39 -4.31 -2.37 -24.35
CA ILE A 39 -3.72 -1.12 -24.87
C ILE A 39 -3.12 -1.32 -26.27
N ASP A 40 -2.67 -2.54 -26.58
CA ASP A 40 -2.28 -2.97 -27.92
C ASP A 40 -3.37 -2.62 -28.95
N LEU A 41 -4.64 -2.93 -28.68
CA LEU A 41 -5.77 -2.62 -29.57
C LEU A 41 -5.97 -1.12 -29.73
N LEU A 42 -5.84 -0.38 -28.62
CA LEU A 42 -6.07 1.07 -28.59
C LEU A 42 -5.01 1.86 -29.35
N ILE A 43 -3.77 1.35 -29.39
CA ILE A 43 -2.65 1.94 -30.11
C ILE A 43 -2.69 1.49 -31.57
N ILE A 44 -2.79 0.18 -31.81
CA ILE A 44 -2.69 -0.43 -33.16
C ILE A 44 -3.93 -0.13 -34.01
N GLY A 45 -5.08 0.11 -33.40
CA GLY A 45 -6.31 0.48 -34.13
C GLY A 45 -6.19 1.75 -34.98
N ASN A 46 -5.17 2.57 -34.75
CA ASN A 46 -4.87 3.78 -35.53
C ASN A 46 -3.84 3.56 -36.66
N PHE A 47 -3.26 2.37 -36.77
CA PHE A 47 -2.24 2.07 -37.78
C PHE A 47 -2.85 1.52 -39.08
N PRO A 48 -2.14 1.63 -40.22
CA PRO A 48 -2.53 1.01 -41.48
C PRO A 48 -2.79 -0.48 -41.36
N GLU A 49 -3.63 -1.01 -42.25
CA GLU A 49 -4.04 -2.41 -42.26
C GLU A 49 -2.86 -3.39 -42.36
N SER A 50 -1.79 -2.99 -43.05
CA SER A 50 -0.53 -3.74 -43.16
C SER A 50 0.19 -3.98 -41.83
N LEU A 51 -0.13 -3.22 -40.78
CA LEU A 51 0.48 -3.33 -39.45
C LEU A 51 -0.43 -3.99 -38.41
N LYS A 52 -1.65 -4.42 -38.78
CA LYS A 52 -2.59 -5.08 -37.85
C LYS A 52 -2.05 -6.40 -37.29
N TRP A 53 -1.10 -7.05 -37.96
CA TRP A 53 -0.44 -8.26 -37.42
C TRP A 53 0.30 -8.00 -36.09
N LEU A 54 0.71 -6.74 -35.83
CA LEU A 54 1.32 -6.35 -34.56
C LEU A 54 0.42 -6.60 -33.35
N GLN A 55 -0.90 -6.62 -33.57
CA GLN A 55 -1.90 -6.87 -32.54
C GLN A 55 -1.74 -8.25 -31.90
N ILE A 56 -1.36 -9.24 -32.72
CA ILE A 56 -1.15 -10.62 -32.28
C ILE A 56 0.30 -10.80 -31.83
N SER A 57 1.26 -10.16 -32.50
CA SER A 57 2.68 -10.34 -32.19
C SER A 57 3.12 -9.65 -30.89
N LEU A 58 2.49 -8.56 -30.47
CA LEU A 58 2.84 -7.87 -29.22
C LEU A 58 2.60 -8.74 -27.96
N PRO A 59 1.40 -9.32 -27.73
CA PRO A 59 1.20 -10.24 -26.61
C PRO A 59 2.13 -11.46 -26.66
N ILE A 60 2.36 -12.03 -27.84
CA ILE A 60 3.23 -13.20 -28.02
C ILE A 60 4.68 -12.85 -27.71
N SER A 61 5.18 -11.72 -28.23
CA SER A 61 6.55 -11.25 -27.95
C SER A 61 6.74 -10.94 -26.47
N TYR A 62 5.75 -10.33 -25.81
CA TYR A 62 5.76 -10.13 -24.36
C TYR A 62 5.86 -11.47 -23.61
N LEU A 63 5.05 -12.47 -23.97
CA LEU A 63 5.11 -13.80 -23.34
C LEU A 63 6.45 -14.49 -23.60
N ALA A 64 7.00 -14.37 -24.81
CA ALA A 64 8.32 -14.92 -25.14
C ALA A 64 9.42 -14.26 -24.30
N PHE A 65 9.44 -12.92 -24.21
CA PHE A 65 10.39 -12.19 -23.37
C PHE A 65 10.23 -12.54 -21.88
N LEU A 66 9.00 -12.62 -21.40
CA LEU A 66 8.71 -13.03 -20.03
C LEU A 66 9.23 -14.46 -19.78
N PHE A 67 8.99 -15.38 -20.70
CA PHE A 67 9.44 -16.77 -20.59
C PHE A 67 10.97 -16.88 -20.60
N ILE A 68 11.65 -16.20 -21.53
CA ILE A 68 13.12 -16.14 -21.60
C ILE A 68 13.69 -15.58 -20.29
N TYR A 69 13.09 -14.52 -19.76
CA TYR A 69 13.50 -13.93 -18.49
C TYR A 69 13.26 -14.88 -17.30
N LEU A 70 12.09 -15.53 -17.22
CA LEU A 70 11.76 -16.47 -16.15
C LEU A 70 12.60 -17.76 -16.22
N TYR A 71 12.97 -18.22 -17.43
CA TYR A 71 13.87 -19.35 -17.62
C TYR A 71 15.29 -19.06 -17.13
N SER A 72 15.73 -17.80 -17.26
CA SER A 72 17.07 -17.36 -16.86
C SER A 72 17.23 -17.21 -15.33
N ILE A 73 16.14 -17.24 -14.57
CA ILE A 73 16.16 -17.07 -13.11
C ILE A 73 15.81 -18.38 -12.38
N LYS A 74 16.30 -18.53 -11.15
CA LYS A 74 16.02 -19.70 -10.32
C LYS A 74 14.52 -19.84 -10.03
N TRP A 75 14.03 -21.07 -9.93
CA TRP A 75 12.60 -21.40 -9.78
C TRP A 75 11.87 -20.64 -8.66
N TYR A 76 12.52 -20.39 -7.51
CA TYR A 76 11.89 -19.67 -6.41
C TYR A 76 11.63 -18.18 -6.71
N TYR A 77 12.36 -17.58 -7.66
CA TYR A 77 12.06 -16.24 -8.17
C TYR A 77 10.83 -16.24 -9.10
N ILE A 78 10.52 -17.36 -9.75
CA ILE A 78 9.30 -17.51 -10.55
C ILE A 78 8.08 -17.47 -9.64
N LEU A 79 8.11 -18.22 -8.52
CA LEU A 79 7.07 -18.13 -7.49
C LEU A 79 6.91 -16.70 -6.96
N ALA A 80 8.03 -16.05 -6.65
CA ALA A 80 8.02 -14.66 -6.23
C ALA A 80 7.43 -13.70 -7.27
N TYR A 81 7.68 -13.94 -8.57
CA TYR A 81 7.10 -13.15 -9.65
C TYR A 81 5.57 -13.34 -9.71
N ILE A 82 5.07 -14.57 -9.62
CA ILE A 82 3.63 -14.86 -9.63
C ILE A 82 2.93 -14.16 -8.46
N PHE A 83 3.52 -14.22 -7.26
CA PHE A 83 2.99 -13.55 -6.07
C PHE A 83 3.44 -12.10 -5.93
N TYR A 84 4.08 -11.51 -6.95
CA TYR A 84 4.71 -10.20 -6.82
C TYR A 84 3.74 -9.08 -6.44
N PRO A 85 2.51 -8.96 -6.98
CA PRO A 85 1.59 -7.90 -6.57
C PRO A 85 1.25 -7.99 -5.08
N ILE A 86 1.08 -9.22 -4.56
CA ILE A 86 0.80 -9.48 -3.15
C ILE A 86 2.04 -9.14 -2.32
N LEU A 87 3.23 -9.61 -2.71
CA LEU A 87 4.47 -9.30 -2.01
C LEU A 87 4.79 -7.80 -2.03
N MET A 88 4.51 -7.11 -3.14
CA MET A 88 4.71 -5.67 -3.28
C MET A 88 3.88 -4.90 -2.26
N ILE A 89 2.61 -5.27 -2.14
CA ILE A 89 1.70 -4.71 -1.15
C ILE A 89 2.17 -5.13 0.25
N PHE A 90 2.09 -6.41 0.61
CA PHE A 90 2.20 -6.84 2.00
C PHE A 90 3.63 -6.94 2.56
N TRP A 91 4.66 -6.90 1.72
CA TRP A 91 6.05 -7.05 2.17
C TRP A 91 6.92 -5.84 1.80
N PHE A 92 7.04 -5.53 0.51
CA PHE A 92 8.04 -4.57 0.04
C PHE A 92 7.71 -3.12 0.39
N ILE A 93 6.47 -2.69 0.23
CA ILE A 93 6.03 -1.36 0.67
C ILE A 93 6.22 -1.19 2.18
N PRO A 94 5.69 -2.07 3.07
CA PRO A 94 5.92 -1.95 4.51
C PRO A 94 7.40 -2.00 4.88
N LYS A 95 8.20 -2.91 4.29
CA LYS A 95 9.65 -2.96 4.54
C LYS A 95 10.34 -1.64 4.17
N THR A 96 10.04 -1.09 3.01
CA THR A 96 10.61 0.19 2.55
C THR A 96 10.24 1.31 3.52
N VAL A 97 8.97 1.36 3.92
CA VAL A 97 8.46 2.34 4.89
C VAL A 97 9.15 2.21 6.27
N LEU A 98 9.37 0.99 6.76
CA LEU A 98 10.10 0.70 8.00
C LEU A 98 11.57 1.12 7.89
N SER A 99 12.23 0.79 6.77
CA SER A 99 13.65 1.08 6.55
C SER A 99 13.95 2.57 6.48
N VAL A 100 13.01 3.36 5.95
CA VAL A 100 13.12 4.83 5.87
C VAL A 100 12.82 5.49 7.23
N GLY A 101 12.43 4.72 8.26
CA GLY A 101 12.15 5.27 9.59
C GLY A 101 10.94 6.20 9.56
N LYS A 102 9.89 5.83 8.84
CA LYS A 102 8.66 6.63 8.78
C LYS A 102 7.51 5.81 9.35
N ILE A 103 7.54 5.59 10.67
CA ILE A 103 6.52 4.84 11.40
C ILE A 103 5.11 5.41 11.17
N TYR A 104 4.98 6.73 10.96
CA TYR A 104 3.71 7.36 10.56
C TYR A 104 3.17 6.84 9.24
N LEU A 105 4.03 6.63 8.23
CA LEU A 105 3.63 6.03 6.97
C LEU A 105 3.20 4.58 7.18
N LEU A 106 3.88 3.84 8.07
CA LEU A 106 3.51 2.47 8.40
C LEU A 106 2.16 2.41 9.09
N GLY A 107 1.93 3.22 10.11
CA GLY A 107 0.67 3.26 10.85
C GLY A 107 -0.49 3.64 9.92
N ASN A 108 -0.29 4.63 9.05
CA ASN A 108 -1.27 4.98 8.01
C ASN A 108 -1.51 3.84 7.02
N TYR A 109 -0.46 3.12 6.63
CA TYR A 109 -0.54 2.00 5.71
C TYR A 109 -1.27 0.79 6.32
N VAL A 110 -0.92 0.41 7.55
CA VAL A 110 -1.58 -0.66 8.31
C VAL A 110 -3.04 -0.31 8.56
N ASN A 111 -3.32 0.92 8.99
CA ASN A 111 -4.69 1.38 9.18
C ASN A 111 -5.48 1.38 7.87
N TYR A 112 -4.86 1.75 6.74
CA TYR A 112 -5.48 1.64 5.43
C TYR A 112 -5.85 0.18 5.12
N ILE A 113 -4.91 -0.76 5.23
CA ILE A 113 -5.20 -2.19 5.02
C ILE A 113 -6.31 -2.67 5.95
N TYR A 114 -6.17 -2.41 7.25
CA TYR A 114 -7.11 -2.85 8.27
C TYR A 114 -8.53 -2.33 7.98
N SER A 115 -8.67 -1.05 7.63
CA SER A 115 -9.96 -0.46 7.29
C SER A 115 -10.63 -1.08 6.06
N LYS A 116 -9.84 -1.67 5.14
CA LYS A 116 -10.36 -2.40 3.97
C LYS A 116 -10.69 -3.85 4.29
N LEU A 117 -9.82 -4.51 5.05
CA LEU A 117 -9.99 -5.91 5.46
C LEU A 117 -11.07 -6.10 6.53
N SER A 118 -11.39 -5.08 7.32
CA SER A 118 -12.48 -5.15 8.32
C SER A 118 -13.86 -5.31 7.68
N LYS A 119 -14.03 -4.88 6.42
CA LYS A 119 -15.28 -4.97 5.65
C LYS A 119 -15.04 -5.53 4.25
N PRO A 120 -14.61 -6.81 4.13
CA PRO A 120 -14.10 -7.36 2.87
C PRO A 120 -15.20 -7.44 1.80
N LYS A 121 -16.46 -7.71 2.18
CA LYS A 121 -17.61 -7.75 1.26
C LYS A 121 -17.82 -6.38 0.58
N ILE A 122 -17.83 -5.30 1.36
CA ILE A 122 -18.04 -3.94 0.84
C ILE A 122 -16.82 -3.50 0.02
N PHE A 123 -15.61 -3.87 0.44
CA PHE A 123 -14.40 -3.59 -0.32
C PHE A 123 -14.41 -4.27 -1.69
N ALA A 124 -14.71 -5.58 -1.74
CA ALA A 124 -14.79 -6.35 -2.98
C ALA A 124 -15.88 -5.80 -3.91
N PHE A 125 -17.07 -5.50 -3.36
CA PHE A 125 -18.15 -4.89 -4.14
C PHE A 125 -17.74 -3.55 -4.74
N ASN A 126 -17.13 -2.64 -3.95
CA ASN A 126 -16.69 -1.34 -4.45
C ASN A 126 -15.61 -1.46 -5.54
N ILE A 127 -14.66 -2.39 -5.39
CA ILE A 127 -13.64 -2.63 -6.42
C ILE A 127 -14.28 -3.19 -7.69
N ALA A 128 -15.14 -4.20 -7.56
CA ALA A 128 -15.82 -4.78 -8.70
C ALA A 128 -16.67 -3.73 -9.43
N PHE A 129 -17.43 -2.92 -8.70
CA PHE A 129 -18.24 -1.85 -9.26
C PHE A 129 -17.39 -0.79 -9.95
N PHE A 130 -16.28 -0.36 -9.35
CA PHE A 130 -15.34 0.57 -9.97
C PHE A 130 -14.72 0.01 -11.26
N LEU A 131 -14.24 -1.22 -11.22
CA LEU A 131 -13.65 -1.90 -12.39
C LEU A 131 -14.68 -2.08 -13.50
N PHE A 132 -15.91 -2.44 -13.14
CA PHE A 132 -17.01 -2.56 -14.10
C PHE A 132 -17.31 -1.21 -14.75
N SER A 133 -17.49 -0.13 -13.98
CA SER A 133 -17.68 1.21 -14.54
C SER A 133 -16.53 1.62 -15.48
N LEU A 134 -15.29 1.30 -15.13
CA LEU A 134 -14.13 1.63 -15.96
C LEU A 134 -14.09 0.81 -17.26
N VAL A 135 -14.35 -0.50 -17.18
CA VAL A 135 -14.41 -1.38 -18.36
C VAL A 135 -15.54 -0.94 -19.30
N PHE A 136 -16.73 -0.66 -18.77
CA PHE A 136 -17.88 -0.20 -19.56
C PHE A 136 -17.58 1.12 -20.28
N LEU A 137 -16.96 2.07 -19.57
CA LEU A 137 -16.54 3.36 -20.12
C LEU A 137 -15.49 3.26 -21.23
N LEU A 138 -14.66 2.22 -21.22
CA LEU A 138 -13.63 2.00 -22.25
C LEU A 138 -14.15 1.19 -23.44
N THR A 139 -15.05 0.24 -23.22
CA THR A 139 -15.45 -0.76 -24.22
C THR A 139 -16.76 -0.41 -24.93
N ILE A 140 -17.73 0.17 -24.23
CA ILE A 140 -19.07 0.38 -24.76
C ILE A 140 -19.17 1.74 -25.48
N LYS A 141 -19.78 1.72 -26.66
CA LYS A 141 -19.94 2.91 -27.50
C LYS A 141 -21.24 3.67 -27.22
N GLU A 142 -22.24 3.00 -26.67
CA GLU A 142 -23.54 3.57 -26.32
C GLU A 142 -23.44 4.76 -25.35
N GLU A 143 -24.08 5.87 -25.71
CA GLU A 143 -24.02 7.14 -24.97
C GLU A 143 -24.58 7.02 -23.55
N TRP A 144 -25.73 6.36 -23.39
CA TRP A 144 -26.40 6.19 -22.09
C TRP A 144 -25.50 5.41 -21.10
N THR A 145 -24.78 4.40 -21.59
CA THR A 145 -23.85 3.63 -20.78
C THR A 145 -22.64 4.46 -20.35
N ARG A 146 -22.15 5.34 -21.23
CA ARG A 146 -21.06 6.27 -20.90
C ARG A 146 -21.49 7.28 -19.83
N TRP A 147 -22.70 7.84 -19.94
CA TRP A 147 -23.27 8.68 -18.88
C TRP A 147 -23.34 7.98 -17.54
N LEU A 148 -23.89 6.76 -17.52
CA LEU A 148 -23.97 5.96 -16.30
C LEU A 148 -22.58 5.71 -15.70
N SER A 149 -21.59 5.40 -16.54
CA SER A 149 -20.21 5.19 -16.10
C SER A 149 -19.55 6.45 -15.56
N ILE A 150 -19.78 7.62 -16.19
CA ILE A 150 -19.32 8.93 -15.69
C ILE A 150 -19.91 9.22 -14.32
N ILE A 151 -21.21 8.98 -14.12
CA ILE A 151 -21.89 9.19 -12.83
C ILE A 151 -21.26 8.28 -11.76
N CYS A 152 -21.06 6.99 -12.07
CA CYS A 152 -20.44 6.05 -11.14
C CYS A 152 -18.99 6.45 -10.77
N LEU A 153 -18.16 6.81 -11.76
CA LEU A 153 -16.78 7.26 -11.49
C LEU A 153 -16.77 8.57 -10.70
N SER A 154 -17.68 9.50 -10.98
CA SER A 154 -17.82 10.76 -10.25
C SER A 154 -18.20 10.50 -8.79
N TYR A 155 -19.12 9.56 -8.52
CA TYR A 155 -19.43 9.12 -7.16
C TYR A 155 -18.19 8.62 -6.41
N PHE A 156 -17.36 7.77 -7.06
CA PHE A 156 -16.13 7.28 -6.45
C PHE A 156 -15.11 8.40 -6.18
N TYR A 157 -14.96 9.34 -7.13
CA TYR A 157 -14.07 10.48 -6.98
C TYR A 157 -14.53 11.45 -5.88
N LEU A 158 -15.82 11.76 -5.79
CA LEU A 158 -16.39 12.57 -4.71
C LEU A 158 -16.21 11.89 -3.34
N ASN A 159 -16.45 10.58 -3.25
CA ASN A 159 -16.18 9.82 -2.02
C ASN A 159 -14.69 9.84 -1.66
N TYR A 160 -13.80 9.80 -2.66
CA TYR A 160 -12.36 9.95 -2.46
C TYR A 160 -12.00 11.34 -1.93
N ILE A 161 -12.49 12.42 -2.56
CA ILE A 161 -12.29 13.81 -2.08
C ILE A 161 -12.81 13.95 -0.65
N TYR A 162 -14.04 13.51 -0.37
CA TYR A 162 -14.64 13.59 0.96
C TYR A 162 -13.77 12.89 2.01
N LYS A 163 -13.29 11.67 1.74
CA LYS A 163 -12.40 10.93 2.63
C LYS A 163 -11.05 11.64 2.80
N PHE A 164 -10.49 12.20 1.73
CA PHE A 164 -9.24 12.93 1.74
C PHE A 164 -9.35 14.22 2.58
N LEU A 165 -10.38 15.03 2.38
CA LEU A 165 -10.68 16.22 3.17
C LEU A 165 -10.93 15.85 4.64
N LYS A 166 -11.81 14.88 4.90
CA LYS A 166 -12.09 14.41 6.27
C LYS A 166 -10.83 13.94 6.98
N LYS A 167 -9.92 13.25 6.27
CA LYS A 167 -8.62 12.84 6.83
C LYS A 167 -7.72 14.04 7.12
N SER A 168 -7.75 15.06 6.26
CA SER A 168 -6.92 16.28 6.38
C SER A 168 -7.30 17.14 7.57
N PHE A 169 -8.59 17.21 7.88
CA PHE A 169 -9.10 17.89 9.08
C PHE A 169 -9.12 17.02 10.32
N LYS A 170 -8.89 15.70 10.19
CA LYS A 170 -8.84 14.81 11.35
C LYS A 170 -7.52 15.03 12.09
N LYS A 171 -7.60 15.08 13.42
CA LYS A 171 -6.44 15.19 14.29
C LYS A 171 -5.39 14.11 13.95
N PRO A 172 -4.10 14.45 13.90
CA PRO A 172 -3.03 13.50 13.63
C PRO A 172 -3.07 12.37 14.68
N SER A 173 -3.27 11.14 14.20
CA SER A 173 -3.22 9.91 14.99
C SER A 173 -2.16 9.02 14.37
N LEU A 174 -1.36 8.34 15.19
CA LEU A 174 -0.25 7.49 14.71
C LEU A 174 -0.77 6.26 13.96
N PHE A 175 -1.83 5.67 14.48
CA PHE A 175 -2.43 4.44 13.98
C PHE A 175 -3.91 4.61 13.59
N GLY A 176 -4.44 5.83 13.70
CA GLY A 176 -5.86 6.09 13.52
C GLY A 176 -6.65 5.91 14.82
N LYS A 177 -7.76 6.65 14.94
CA LYS A 177 -8.65 6.62 16.12
C LYS A 177 -9.09 5.20 16.52
N GLU A 178 -9.40 4.34 15.54
CA GLU A 178 -9.84 2.96 15.82
C GLU A 178 -8.75 2.13 16.51
N ILE A 179 -7.50 2.27 16.08
CA ILE A 179 -6.38 1.60 16.72
C ILE A 179 -6.07 2.26 18.06
N GLU A 180 -6.10 3.60 18.17
CA GLU A 180 -5.86 4.29 19.45
C GLU A 180 -6.90 3.96 20.53
N ASP A 181 -8.18 3.86 20.17
CA ASP A 181 -9.25 3.48 21.10
C ASP A 181 -9.08 2.01 21.53
N THR A 182 -8.72 1.13 20.59
CA THR A 182 -8.38 -0.28 20.89
C THR A 182 -7.15 -0.37 21.80
N VAL A 183 -6.11 0.41 21.51
CA VAL A 183 -4.87 0.53 22.29
C VAL A 183 -5.15 1.02 23.71
N LYS A 184 -6.00 2.02 23.89
CA LYS A 184 -6.39 2.50 25.24
C LYS A 184 -7.10 1.42 26.05
N VAL A 185 -8.07 0.73 25.46
CA VAL A 185 -8.78 -0.38 26.11
C VAL A 185 -7.80 -1.50 26.52
N ILE A 186 -6.77 -1.77 25.71
CA ILE A 186 -5.73 -2.76 26.03
C ILE A 186 -4.81 -2.26 27.15
N ILE A 187 -4.39 -0.99 27.13
CA ILE A 187 -3.55 -0.40 28.20
C ILE A 187 -4.25 -0.46 29.56
N ASP A 188 -5.56 -0.18 29.57
CA ASP A 188 -6.35 -0.11 30.79
C ASP A 188 -6.65 -1.52 31.35
N ASN A 189 -6.75 -2.54 30.49
CA ASN A 189 -6.88 -3.95 30.87
C ASN A 189 -5.53 -4.67 30.88
N ARG A 190 -4.77 -4.52 31.98
CA ARG A 190 -3.42 -5.08 32.16
C ARG A 190 -3.32 -6.60 32.40
N SER A 191 -4.36 -7.40 32.11
CA SER A 191 -4.28 -8.84 32.42
C SER A 191 -3.55 -9.62 31.33
N ILE A 192 -2.86 -10.69 31.74
CA ILE A 192 -2.20 -11.64 30.82
C ILE A 192 -3.22 -12.25 29.84
N GLU A 193 -4.48 -12.38 30.28
CA GLU A 193 -5.59 -12.92 29.49
C GLU A 193 -6.12 -11.94 28.43
N THR A 194 -5.90 -10.63 28.58
CA THR A 194 -6.31 -9.60 27.62
C THR A 194 -5.20 -9.21 26.64
N SER A 195 -3.94 -9.62 26.85
CA SER A 195 -2.85 -9.37 25.90
C SER A 195 -3.14 -10.06 24.56
N ILE A 196 -3.21 -9.25 23.51
CA ILE A 196 -3.40 -9.72 22.13
C ILE A 196 -2.22 -10.59 21.70
N LEU A 197 -0.99 -10.22 22.08
CA LEU A 197 0.22 -11.00 21.75
C LEU A 197 0.19 -12.38 22.41
N MET A 198 -0.26 -12.45 23.66
CA MET A 198 -0.36 -13.71 24.40
C MET A 198 -1.35 -14.68 23.73
N LYS A 199 -2.53 -14.19 23.36
CA LYS A 199 -3.58 -15.00 22.71
C LYS A 199 -3.31 -15.35 21.26
N SER A 200 -2.72 -14.45 20.47
CA SER A 200 -2.61 -14.61 19.02
C SER A 200 -1.28 -15.21 18.56
N ILE A 201 -0.19 -14.92 19.26
CA ILE A 201 1.16 -15.31 18.84
C ILE A 201 1.75 -16.37 19.76
N ILE A 202 1.62 -16.21 21.08
CA ILE A 202 2.32 -17.08 22.04
C ILE A 202 1.55 -18.38 22.25
N ARG A 203 0.30 -18.33 22.73
CA ARG A 203 -0.55 -19.51 22.96
C ARG A 203 -1.38 -19.82 21.70
N GLN A 204 -0.84 -20.61 20.77
CA GLN A 204 -1.60 -21.04 19.60
C GLN A 204 -2.33 -22.36 19.87
N ASP A 205 -3.57 -22.49 19.39
CA ASP A 205 -4.37 -23.72 19.55
C ASP A 205 -3.69 -24.94 18.91
N GLY A 206 -2.87 -24.73 17.88
CA GLY A 206 -2.07 -25.78 17.25
C GLY A 206 -1.01 -26.40 18.18
N ASP A 207 -0.55 -25.66 19.20
CA ASP A 207 0.49 -26.14 20.12
C ASP A 207 -0.06 -27.13 21.15
N LYS A 208 -1.39 -27.23 21.29
CA LYS A 208 -2.04 -28.23 22.18
C LYS A 208 -1.75 -29.68 21.78
N LYS A 209 -1.33 -29.90 20.52
CA LYS A 209 -0.98 -31.21 19.97
C LYS A 209 0.49 -31.58 20.16
N LEU A 210 1.33 -30.64 20.61
CA LEU A 210 2.75 -30.87 20.84
C LEU A 210 2.98 -31.46 22.22
N ASP A 211 4.05 -32.23 22.37
CA ASP A 211 4.56 -32.62 23.68
C ASP A 211 4.86 -31.39 24.54
N ILE A 212 4.68 -31.52 25.86
CA ILE A 212 4.78 -30.42 26.84
C ILE A 212 6.14 -29.72 26.72
N SER A 213 7.21 -30.48 26.51
CA SER A 213 8.56 -29.93 26.35
C SER A 213 8.72 -29.08 25.07
N SER A 214 8.16 -29.57 23.97
CA SER A 214 8.20 -28.92 22.65
C SER A 214 7.31 -27.68 22.60
N ARG A 215 6.15 -27.75 23.25
CA ARG A 215 5.24 -26.61 23.43
C ARG A 215 5.91 -25.49 24.23
N LYS A 216 6.48 -25.81 25.39
CA LYS A 216 7.21 -24.86 26.25
C LYS A 216 8.31 -24.15 25.45
N LYS A 217 9.10 -24.90 24.69
CA LYS A 217 10.17 -24.35 23.84
C LYS A 217 9.65 -23.42 22.74
N ALA A 218 8.54 -23.78 22.10
CA ALA A 218 7.90 -22.95 21.07
C ALA A 218 7.35 -21.63 21.66
N GLU A 219 6.65 -21.72 22.79
CA GLU A 219 6.09 -20.56 23.51
C GLU A 219 7.22 -19.62 23.95
N ILE A 220 8.29 -20.13 24.58
CA ILE A 220 9.47 -19.31 24.98
C ILE A 220 10.11 -18.63 23.77
N LYS A 221 10.33 -19.36 22.67
CA LYS A 221 10.91 -18.80 21.44
C LYS A 221 10.06 -17.67 20.87
N ARG A 222 8.74 -17.84 20.81
CA ARG A 222 7.81 -16.80 20.30
C ARG A 222 7.75 -15.60 21.24
N THR A 223 7.81 -15.81 22.54
CA THR A 223 7.84 -14.73 23.54
C THR A 223 9.12 -13.91 23.41
N VAL A 224 10.28 -14.55 23.29
CA VAL A 224 11.57 -13.86 23.11
C VAL A 224 11.62 -13.11 21.78
N MET A 225 11.14 -13.70 20.68
CA MET A 225 11.06 -13.02 19.39
C MET A 225 10.09 -11.81 19.43
N SER A 226 8.94 -11.96 20.07
CA SER A 226 7.97 -10.88 20.23
C SER A 226 8.54 -9.74 21.06
N ASN A 227 9.24 -10.05 22.15
CA ASN A 227 9.91 -9.05 22.97
C ASN A 227 10.97 -8.29 22.16
N TYR A 228 11.85 -9.00 21.44
CA TYR A 228 12.85 -8.35 20.59
C TYR A 228 12.21 -7.45 19.51
N ALA A 229 11.10 -7.88 18.90
CA ALA A 229 10.35 -7.06 17.95
C ALA A 229 9.77 -5.79 18.60
N ILE A 230 9.24 -5.91 19.82
CA ILE A 230 8.69 -4.81 20.63
C ILE A 230 9.78 -3.81 21.03
N GLU A 231 10.96 -4.28 21.45
CA GLU A 231 12.11 -3.41 21.75
C GLU A 231 12.56 -2.65 20.51
N LEU A 232 12.72 -3.34 19.37
CA LEU A 232 13.06 -2.70 18.10
C LEU A 232 12.02 -1.64 17.70
N LEU A 233 10.73 -1.92 17.87
CA LEU A 233 9.67 -0.94 17.60
C LEU A 233 9.76 0.26 18.56
N THR A 234 10.05 0.01 19.84
CA THR A 234 10.20 1.05 20.88
C THR A 234 11.34 1.99 20.57
N ASP A 235 12.51 1.46 20.23
CA ASP A 235 13.71 2.25 19.92
C ASP A 235 13.49 3.10 18.66
N ARG A 236 12.81 2.54 17.65
CA ARG A 236 12.47 3.26 16.43
C ARG A 236 11.41 4.33 16.67
N LEU A 237 10.42 4.08 17.53
CA LEU A 237 9.42 5.09 17.93
C LEU A 237 10.04 6.27 18.69
N ASN A 238 10.94 5.99 19.63
CA ASN A 238 11.58 7.02 20.45
C ASN A 238 12.61 7.85 19.66
N GLY A 239 13.25 7.26 18.65
CA GLY A 239 14.22 7.95 17.79
C GLY A 239 13.62 8.91 16.75
N HIS A 240 12.30 9.05 16.66
CA HIS A 240 11.66 9.81 15.57
C HIS A 240 11.12 11.17 16.01
N ARG A 241 11.64 12.24 15.38
CA ARG A 241 11.02 13.58 15.39
C ARG A 241 9.77 13.56 14.51
N GLY A 242 8.61 13.23 15.09
CA GLY A 242 7.35 12.95 14.37
C GLY A 242 6.85 14.03 13.40
N ARG A 243 7.28 15.28 13.57
CA ARG A 243 6.88 16.42 12.72
C ARG A 243 7.20 16.25 11.23
N GLN A 244 8.45 15.88 10.91
CA GLN A 244 8.89 15.77 9.51
C GLN A 244 8.23 14.58 8.81
N ALA A 245 8.08 13.45 9.50
CA ALA A 245 7.46 12.26 8.93
C ALA A 245 5.96 12.48 8.61
N TYR A 246 5.24 13.19 9.48
CA TYR A 246 3.85 13.56 9.26
C TYR A 246 3.68 14.48 8.04
N LEU A 247 4.48 15.54 7.96
CA LEU A 247 4.45 16.48 6.84
C LEU A 247 4.79 15.78 5.51
N VAL A 248 5.83 14.94 5.49
CA VAL A 248 6.19 14.18 4.28
C VAL A 248 5.08 13.21 3.88
N SER A 249 4.41 12.56 4.83
CA SER A 249 3.24 11.71 4.55
C SER A 249 2.09 12.48 3.91
N TRP A 250 1.89 13.75 4.31
CA TRP A 250 0.85 14.60 3.75
C TRP A 250 1.19 15.10 2.36
N ILE A 251 2.42 15.58 2.14
CA ILE A 251 2.90 15.94 0.79
C ILE A 251 2.72 14.77 -0.16
N PHE A 252 3.13 13.56 0.24
CA PHE A 252 2.97 12.37 -0.57
C PHE A 252 1.49 12.07 -0.88
N SER A 253 0.61 12.17 0.14
CA SER A 253 -0.83 11.97 -0.04
C SER A 253 -1.44 13.03 -0.96
N ALA A 254 -0.98 14.28 -0.89
CA ALA A 254 -1.43 15.38 -1.73
C ALA A 254 -0.97 15.19 -3.19
N ILE A 255 0.27 14.74 -3.42
CA ILE A 255 0.76 14.40 -4.77
C ILE A 255 -0.08 13.28 -5.38
N ILE A 256 -0.37 12.23 -4.62
CA ILE A 256 -1.25 11.14 -5.08
C ILE A 256 -2.65 11.67 -5.40
N PHE A 257 -3.20 12.55 -4.56
CA PHE A 257 -4.48 13.21 -4.82
C PHE A 257 -4.46 13.96 -6.14
N LEU A 258 -3.45 14.80 -6.37
CA LEU A 258 -3.29 15.57 -7.62
C LEU A 258 -3.22 14.64 -8.84
N LEU A 259 -2.45 13.55 -8.77
CA LEU A 259 -2.36 12.57 -9.86
C LEU A 259 -3.72 11.92 -10.15
N TYR A 260 -4.45 11.49 -9.12
CA TYR A 260 -5.79 10.92 -9.31
C TYR A 260 -6.77 11.92 -9.90
N SER A 261 -6.69 13.19 -9.49
CA SER A 261 -7.52 14.26 -10.04
C SER A 261 -7.23 14.52 -11.51
N ILE A 262 -5.95 14.62 -11.90
CA ILE A 262 -5.55 14.79 -13.31
C ILE A 262 -6.11 13.63 -14.15
N ILE A 263 -5.92 12.39 -13.69
CA ILE A 263 -6.44 11.20 -14.39
C ILE A 263 -7.97 11.27 -14.49
N PHE A 264 -8.66 11.53 -13.38
CA PHE A 264 -10.12 11.60 -13.35
C PHE A 264 -10.70 12.64 -14.31
N PHE A 265 -10.21 13.89 -14.24
CA PHE A 265 -10.71 14.97 -15.10
C PHE A 265 -10.34 14.77 -16.56
N THR A 266 -9.16 14.19 -16.85
CA THR A 266 -8.78 13.81 -18.21
C THR A 266 -9.79 12.82 -18.79
N PHE A 267 -10.11 11.75 -18.04
CA PHE A 267 -11.09 10.76 -18.48
C PHE A 267 -12.49 11.37 -18.59
N LEU A 268 -12.90 12.20 -17.65
CA LEU A 268 -14.24 12.79 -17.65
C LEU A 268 -14.44 13.74 -18.85
N ASN A 269 -13.49 14.66 -19.09
CA ASN A 269 -13.53 15.56 -20.24
C ASN A 269 -13.51 14.79 -21.57
N PHE A 270 -12.62 13.81 -21.69
CA PHE A 270 -12.54 12.99 -22.90
C PHE A 270 -13.83 12.22 -23.18
N GLN A 271 -14.50 11.73 -22.12
CA GLN A 271 -15.75 10.99 -22.28
C GLN A 271 -16.93 11.92 -22.58
N LEU A 272 -16.99 13.12 -22.00
CA LEU A 272 -17.96 14.14 -22.39
C LEU A 272 -17.85 14.50 -23.87
N TYR A 273 -16.62 14.71 -24.37
CA TYR A 273 -16.38 14.94 -25.80
C TYR A 273 -16.83 13.78 -26.68
N LYS A 274 -16.63 12.55 -26.19
CA LYS A 274 -17.01 11.33 -26.90
C LYS A 274 -18.52 11.06 -26.92
N ILE A 275 -19.25 11.56 -25.93
CA ILE A 275 -20.72 11.47 -25.89
C ILE A 275 -21.30 12.48 -26.87
N ASP A 276 -20.85 13.73 -26.78
CA ASP A 276 -21.26 14.77 -27.69
C ASP A 276 -20.08 15.72 -27.94
N THR A 277 -19.65 15.80 -29.19
CA THR A 277 -18.53 16.63 -29.61
C THR A 277 -18.83 18.12 -29.43
N SER A 278 -20.11 18.53 -29.40
CA SER A 278 -20.52 19.92 -29.16
C SER A 278 -20.20 20.42 -27.74
N ASN A 279 -19.84 19.50 -26.83
CA ASN A 279 -19.40 19.87 -25.48
C ASN A 279 -18.11 20.68 -25.49
N PHE A 280 -17.26 20.53 -26.52
CA PHE A 280 -15.97 21.21 -26.63
C PHE A 280 -15.73 21.71 -28.06
N ILE A 281 -15.22 22.94 -28.17
CA ILE A 281 -14.61 23.42 -29.41
C ILE A 281 -13.21 22.84 -29.46
N TYR A 282 -12.99 21.87 -30.37
CA TYR A 282 -11.73 21.15 -30.52
C TYR A 282 -11.16 21.34 -31.93
N THR A 283 -9.91 21.83 -32.01
CA THR A 283 -9.22 22.12 -33.28
C THR A 283 -8.02 21.20 -33.54
N GLY A 284 -7.79 20.20 -32.68
CA GLY A 284 -6.64 19.30 -32.75
C GLY A 284 -6.85 18.00 -33.54
N ASN A 285 -5.79 17.19 -33.59
CA ASN A 285 -5.77 15.89 -34.28
C ASN A 285 -5.66 14.67 -33.35
N LEU A 286 -5.21 14.85 -32.09
CA LEU A 286 -4.95 13.75 -31.14
C LEU A 286 -5.76 13.92 -29.83
N PRO A 287 -7.09 13.67 -29.87
CA PRO A 287 -7.98 14.09 -28.78
C PRO A 287 -7.59 13.46 -27.43
N LYS A 288 -7.15 12.21 -27.39
CA LYS A 288 -6.77 11.52 -26.13
C LYS A 288 -5.67 12.26 -25.35
N PHE A 289 -4.61 12.70 -26.05
CA PHE A 289 -3.48 13.38 -25.41
C PHE A 289 -3.79 14.85 -25.16
N ASP A 290 -4.51 15.47 -26.09
CA ASP A 290 -4.91 16.87 -25.97
C ASP A 290 -5.81 17.09 -24.74
N PHE A 291 -6.71 16.17 -24.41
CA PHE A 291 -7.52 16.24 -23.18
C PHE A 291 -6.71 16.04 -21.88
N PHE A 292 -5.61 15.28 -21.93
CA PHE A 292 -4.68 15.16 -20.80
C PHE A 292 -3.91 16.47 -20.60
N TYR A 293 -3.40 17.04 -21.70
CA TYR A 293 -2.72 18.33 -21.69
C TYR A 293 -3.66 19.47 -21.26
N TYR A 294 -4.90 19.49 -21.76
CA TYR A 294 -5.98 20.37 -21.31
C TYR A 294 -6.13 20.32 -19.80
N THR A 295 -6.35 19.12 -19.25
CA THR A 295 -6.57 18.95 -17.81
C THR A 295 -5.38 19.43 -16.97
N LEU A 296 -4.14 19.15 -17.41
CA LEU A 296 -2.94 19.67 -16.74
C LEU A 296 -2.92 21.19 -16.73
N LYS A 297 -3.17 21.81 -17.90
CA LYS A 297 -3.20 23.27 -18.04
C LYS A 297 -4.30 23.88 -17.19
N THR A 298 -5.52 23.35 -17.26
CA THR A 298 -6.66 23.81 -16.45
C THR A 298 -6.35 23.72 -14.96
N ILE A 299 -5.84 22.60 -14.43
CA ILE A 299 -5.50 22.51 -13.00
C ILE A 299 -4.44 23.55 -12.58
N THR A 300 -3.55 23.96 -13.49
CA THR A 300 -2.57 25.02 -13.28
C THR A 300 -3.06 26.44 -13.59
N PHE A 301 -4.37 26.65 -13.76
CA PHE A 301 -4.99 27.93 -14.15
C PHE A 301 -4.52 28.47 -15.52
N GLY A 302 -4.03 27.59 -16.38
CA GLY A 302 -3.67 27.93 -17.75
C GLY A 302 -4.82 27.67 -18.72
N ASP A 303 -4.94 28.52 -19.73
CA ASP A 303 -5.85 28.31 -20.87
C ASP A 303 -5.09 27.64 -22.03
N ILE A 304 -5.83 26.94 -22.90
CA ILE A 304 -5.34 26.42 -24.16
C ILE A 304 -6.35 26.68 -25.28
N GLU A 305 -5.87 27.22 -26.40
CA GLU A 305 -6.75 27.54 -27.54
C GLU A 305 -7.31 26.28 -28.24
N LEU A 306 -6.66 25.14 -28.04
CA LEU A 306 -6.91 23.88 -28.74
C LEU A 306 -8.22 23.18 -28.29
N ILE A 307 -8.60 23.35 -27.01
CA ILE A 307 -9.82 22.78 -26.42
C ILE A 307 -10.47 23.85 -25.57
N LYS A 308 -11.70 24.25 -25.92
CA LYS A 308 -12.52 25.17 -25.11
C LYS A 308 -13.85 24.52 -24.73
N PRO A 309 -14.22 24.50 -23.44
CA PRO A 309 -15.51 23.95 -23.02
C PRO A 309 -16.65 24.88 -23.46
N GLN A 310 -17.65 24.32 -24.14
CA GLN A 310 -18.80 25.07 -24.67
C GLN A 310 -20.06 24.78 -23.86
N SER A 311 -20.33 23.51 -23.57
CA SER A 311 -21.52 23.13 -22.81
C SER A 311 -21.43 23.53 -21.34
N VAL A 312 -22.59 23.60 -20.68
CA VAL A 312 -22.67 23.89 -19.24
C VAL A 312 -21.94 22.81 -18.44
N LEU A 313 -22.08 21.54 -18.81
CA LEU A 313 -21.43 20.43 -18.11
C LEU A 313 -19.91 20.46 -18.25
N ALA A 314 -19.39 20.74 -19.46
CA ALA A 314 -17.96 20.89 -19.69
C ALA A 314 -17.37 22.04 -18.86
N ARG A 315 -18.08 23.18 -18.79
CA ARG A 315 -17.69 24.33 -17.95
C ARG A 315 -17.74 24.03 -16.45
N ILE A 316 -18.76 23.32 -15.97
CA ILE A 316 -18.82 22.87 -14.56
C ILE A 316 -17.62 21.97 -14.24
N ASN A 317 -17.25 21.09 -15.16
CA ASN A 317 -16.11 20.21 -14.97
C ASN A 317 -14.78 20.97 -14.96
N GLU A 318 -14.61 21.95 -15.85
CA GLU A 318 -13.47 22.87 -15.85
C GLU A 318 -13.34 23.59 -14.51
N ILE A 319 -14.42 24.21 -14.03
CA ILE A 319 -14.47 24.89 -12.72
C ILE A 319 -14.12 23.92 -11.57
N SER A 320 -14.63 22.69 -11.63
CA SER A 320 -14.35 21.65 -10.64
C SER A 320 -12.86 21.25 -10.63
N SER A 321 -12.22 21.25 -11.80
CA SER A 321 -10.79 20.98 -11.90
C SER A 321 -9.94 22.12 -11.33
N PHE A 322 -10.31 23.40 -11.53
CA PHE A 322 -9.69 24.53 -10.83
C PHE A 322 -9.85 24.41 -9.31
N PHE A 323 -11.06 24.09 -8.84
CA PHE A 323 -11.34 23.94 -7.42
C PHE A 323 -10.49 22.85 -6.77
N THR A 324 -10.09 21.83 -7.53
CA THR A 324 -9.22 20.75 -7.05
C THR A 324 -7.83 21.24 -6.66
N MET A 325 -7.27 22.22 -7.38
CA MET A 325 -6.03 22.88 -6.97
C MET A 325 -6.22 23.68 -5.68
N GLY A 326 -7.37 24.34 -5.52
CA GLY A 326 -7.75 24.99 -4.26
C GLY A 326 -7.79 24.02 -3.09
N VAL A 327 -8.41 22.85 -3.27
CA VAL A 327 -8.41 21.77 -2.27
C VAL A 327 -7.00 21.27 -1.96
N PHE A 328 -6.16 21.09 -2.99
CA PHE A 328 -4.76 20.67 -2.82
C PHE A 328 -3.97 21.66 -1.94
N ILE A 329 -4.05 22.95 -2.25
CA ILE A 329 -3.41 24.01 -1.47
C ILE A 329 -3.96 24.04 -0.03
N LEU A 330 -5.29 23.99 0.12
CA LEU A 330 -5.94 23.99 1.42
C LEU A 330 -5.44 22.83 2.30
N VAL A 331 -5.29 21.63 1.74
CA VAL A 331 -4.79 20.47 2.50
C VAL A 331 -3.33 20.66 2.89
N ILE A 332 -2.48 21.21 2.02
CA ILE A 332 -1.09 21.51 2.37
C ILE A 332 -1.05 22.50 3.53
N VAL A 333 -1.76 23.62 3.43
CA VAL A 333 -1.80 24.66 4.49
C VAL A 333 -2.33 24.08 5.80
N THR A 334 -3.45 23.34 5.74
CA THR A 334 -4.04 22.69 6.92
C THR A 334 -3.06 21.69 7.54
N SER A 335 -2.35 20.92 6.72
CA SER A 335 -1.36 19.94 7.21
C SER A 335 -0.17 20.63 7.89
N ILE A 336 0.30 21.78 7.38
CA ILE A 336 1.36 22.57 7.99
C ILE A 336 0.89 23.12 9.34
N PHE A 337 -0.31 23.71 9.38
CA PHE A 337 -0.88 24.27 10.61
C PHE A 337 -1.10 23.18 11.68
N LEU A 338 -1.69 22.05 11.30
CA LEU A 338 -1.86 20.91 12.20
C LEU A 338 -0.52 20.29 12.61
N SER A 339 0.49 20.30 11.74
CA SER A 339 1.84 19.86 12.07
C SER A 339 2.55 20.79 13.06
N MET A 340 2.12 22.05 13.19
CA MET A 340 2.66 22.98 14.20
C MET A 340 2.15 22.64 15.62
N ASN A 341 0.99 22.00 15.74
CA ASN A 341 0.44 21.50 17.01
C ASN A 341 1.12 20.17 17.44
N GLN A 342 2.41 20.25 17.76
CA GLN A 342 3.31 19.11 18.03
C GLN A 342 2.97 18.31 19.30
N ASP A 343 2.31 18.94 20.28
CA ASP A 343 2.12 18.36 21.62
C ASP A 343 1.33 17.05 21.60
N ARG A 344 0.31 16.97 20.75
CA ARG A 344 -0.50 15.74 20.62
C ARG A 344 0.21 14.63 19.87
N VAL A 345 1.03 14.97 18.89
CA VAL A 345 1.83 13.98 18.16
C VAL A 345 2.81 13.33 19.15
N ASN A 346 3.44 14.14 20.00
CA ASN A 346 4.29 13.68 21.07
C ASN A 346 3.52 12.88 22.14
N GLU A 347 2.30 13.29 22.48
CA GLU A 347 1.40 12.55 23.39
C GLU A 347 1.05 11.16 22.85
N ASN A 348 0.70 11.05 21.56
CA ASN A 348 0.40 9.77 20.92
C ASN A 348 1.64 8.86 20.85
N ILE A 349 2.83 9.41 20.57
CA ILE A 349 4.08 8.66 20.67
C ILE A 349 4.25 8.15 22.11
N LYS A 350 4.09 9.01 23.13
CA LYS A 350 4.19 8.61 24.55
C LYS A 350 3.20 7.51 24.93
N LEU A 351 1.94 7.61 24.51
CA LEU A 351 0.92 6.59 24.75
C LEU A 351 1.27 5.26 24.08
N THR A 352 1.72 5.31 22.83
CA THR A 352 2.16 4.12 22.09
C THR A 352 3.36 3.47 22.76
N THR A 353 4.39 4.26 23.10
CA THR A 353 5.57 3.78 23.82
C THR A 353 5.18 3.18 25.17
N LYS A 354 4.19 3.76 25.87
CA LYS A 354 3.68 3.21 27.13
C LYS A 354 2.97 1.87 26.92
N LEU A 355 2.14 1.71 25.88
CA LEU A 355 1.54 0.42 25.56
C LEU A 355 2.62 -0.62 25.28
N ILE A 356 3.58 -0.30 24.41
CA ILE A 356 4.60 -1.25 24.00
C ILE A 356 5.47 -1.66 25.20
N LYS A 357 5.79 -0.71 26.09
CA LYS A 357 6.45 -1.02 27.36
C LYS A 357 5.60 -1.91 28.26
N ASN A 358 4.29 -1.65 28.37
CA ASN A 358 3.40 -2.49 29.17
C ASN A 358 3.33 -3.92 28.61
N GLU A 359 3.15 -4.08 27.29
CA GLU A 359 3.17 -5.41 26.65
C GLU A 359 4.52 -6.09 26.86
N ASN A 360 5.64 -5.36 26.77
CA ASN A 360 6.95 -5.92 27.09
C ASN A 360 6.96 -6.46 28.54
N THR A 361 6.57 -5.65 29.52
CA THR A 361 6.47 -6.07 30.92
C THR A 361 5.59 -7.30 31.10
N THR A 362 4.43 -7.37 30.44
CA THR A 362 3.56 -8.56 30.49
C THR A 362 4.24 -9.80 29.92
N LEU A 363 5.05 -9.67 28.86
CA LEU A 363 5.85 -10.79 28.32
C LEU A 363 6.96 -11.22 29.29
N ILE A 364 7.60 -10.28 29.98
CA ILE A 364 8.61 -10.55 31.01
C ILE A 364 7.97 -11.32 32.18
N GLU A 365 6.84 -10.81 32.68
CA GLU A 365 6.09 -11.41 33.78
C GLU A 365 5.58 -12.80 33.40
N PHE A 366 5.08 -12.98 32.18
CA PHE A 366 4.67 -14.29 31.68
C PHE A 366 5.83 -15.30 31.70
N LEU A 367 7.00 -14.94 31.17
CA LEU A 367 8.18 -15.83 31.19
C LEU A 367 8.61 -16.20 32.61
N LYS A 368 8.55 -15.22 33.52
CA LYS A 368 8.92 -15.41 34.91
C LYS A 368 7.91 -16.28 35.66
N ASN A 369 6.61 -16.03 35.48
CA ASN A 369 5.55 -16.69 36.24
C ASN A 369 5.28 -18.12 35.74
N GLU A 370 5.25 -18.33 34.42
CA GLU A 370 4.89 -19.64 33.84
C GLU A 370 6.10 -20.57 33.70
N TYR A 371 7.31 -20.03 33.53
CA TYR A 371 8.49 -20.84 33.28
C TYR A 371 9.66 -20.59 34.22
N GLY A 372 9.54 -19.68 35.18
CA GLY A 372 10.60 -19.38 36.16
C GLY A 372 11.85 -18.75 35.53
N MET A 373 11.73 -18.15 34.34
CA MET A 373 12.88 -17.69 33.56
C MET A 373 12.92 -16.19 33.39
N GLU A 374 14.13 -15.64 33.51
CA GLU A 374 14.41 -14.28 33.06
C GLU A 374 14.66 -14.26 31.54
N ILE A 375 14.30 -13.17 30.87
CA ILE A 375 14.48 -13.01 29.41
C ILE A 375 15.93 -13.18 28.98
N LYS A 376 16.91 -12.69 29.77
CA LYS A 376 18.33 -12.88 29.48
C LYS A 376 18.71 -14.36 29.51
N SER A 377 18.19 -15.11 30.48
CA SER A 377 18.39 -16.55 30.60
C SER A 377 17.71 -17.31 29.46
N ALA A 378 16.48 -16.92 29.08
CA ALA A 378 15.77 -17.50 27.95
C ALA A 378 16.48 -17.24 26.60
N LEU A 379 17.07 -16.06 26.41
CA LEU A 379 17.90 -15.74 25.25
C LEU A 379 19.18 -16.60 25.18
N LEU A 380 19.84 -16.81 26.32
CA LEU A 380 21.00 -17.69 26.44
C LEU A 380 20.62 -19.15 26.16
N GLU A 381 19.49 -19.62 26.69
CA GLU A 381 19.01 -20.98 26.48
C GLU A 381 18.65 -21.25 25.01
N ILE A 382 17.96 -20.31 24.34
CA ILE A 382 17.68 -20.40 22.90
C ILE A 382 18.98 -20.46 22.09
N LYS A 383 19.98 -19.65 22.43
CA LYS A 383 21.29 -19.63 21.75
C LYS A 383 22.09 -20.92 22.00
N ASN A 384 22.03 -21.45 23.22
CA ASN A 384 22.66 -22.72 23.61
C ASN A 384 22.00 -23.91 22.92
N ILE A 385 20.69 -23.87 22.71
CA ILE A 385 19.97 -24.91 21.98
C ILE A 385 20.27 -24.84 20.48
N ASP A 386 20.33 -23.65 19.88
CA ASP A 386 20.66 -23.49 18.44
C ASP A 386 22.10 -23.96 18.15
N THR A 387 23.04 -23.66 19.07
CA THR A 387 24.41 -24.16 18.99
C THR A 387 24.50 -25.68 19.23
N SER A 388 23.71 -26.23 20.14
CA SER A 388 23.65 -27.69 20.38
C SER A 388 23.05 -28.45 19.19
N LEU A 389 22.00 -27.92 18.55
CA LEU A 389 21.41 -28.49 17.34
C LEU A 389 22.39 -28.43 16.15
N LYS A 390 23.15 -27.34 15.99
CA LYS A 390 24.22 -27.25 14.98
C LYS A 390 25.33 -28.27 15.23
N LYS A 391 25.74 -28.48 16.48
CA LYS A 391 26.72 -29.51 16.83
C LYS A 391 26.21 -30.92 16.53
N MET A 392 24.96 -31.23 16.91
CA MET A 392 24.33 -32.52 16.60
C MET A 392 24.23 -32.76 15.10
N LYS A 393 23.83 -31.74 14.33
CA LYS A 393 23.79 -31.81 12.86
C LYS A 393 25.17 -32.10 12.27
N ASN A 394 26.21 -31.39 12.70
CA ASN A 394 27.58 -31.64 12.24
C ASN A 394 28.09 -33.04 12.61
N ILE A 395 27.66 -33.60 13.76
CA ILE A 395 28.01 -34.97 14.13
C ILE A 395 27.31 -35.97 13.21
N ILE A 396 26.03 -35.76 12.90
CA ILE A 396 25.27 -36.61 11.96
C ILE A 396 25.86 -36.52 10.54
N ASP A 397 26.17 -35.32 10.06
CA ASP A 397 26.77 -35.08 8.75
C ASP A 397 28.22 -35.62 8.63
N ASN A 398 28.87 -35.95 9.74
CA ASN A 398 30.21 -36.59 9.76
C ASN A 398 30.14 -38.12 9.92
N ILE A 399 28.98 -38.66 10.30
CA ILE A 399 28.75 -40.11 10.46
C ILE A 399 28.12 -40.70 9.20
N LEU A 400 27.31 -39.91 8.47
CA LEU A 400 26.83 -40.19 7.11
C LEU A 400 27.85 -39.74 6.07
#